data_AF-A0A2M7H7Q4-F1
#
_entry.id   AF-A0A2M7H7Q4-F1
#
_cell.length_a   1.000
_cell.length_b   1.000
_cell.length_c   1.000
_cell.angle_alpha   90.00
_cell.angle_beta   90.00
_cell.angle_gamma   90.00
#
_symmetry.space_group_name_H-M   'P 1'
#
loop_
_entity.id
_entity.type
_entity.pdbx_description
1 polymer ?
#
loop_
_entity_poly.entity_id
_entity_poly.type
_entity_poly.pdbx_seq_one_letter_code
_entity_poly.pdbx_strand_id
1 'polypeptide(L)'
;MSNLVDKLGRFSKPSPQMGFRPASAKSVTPTMLLIAGMRGKDIKEAEAIASSIDAGLIFETGEGGKLRQIAEAMGNIPVGVFCGEGSNLEVAEIDASGGDFIVFDMKMPIGALETKELGKFLAVE
;
A
#
# COMPACT_ATOMS: atom_id res chain seq x y z
N MET A 1 -2.85 -5.60 10.42
CA MET A 1 -3.69 -4.45 10.02
C MET A 1 -2.83 -3.55 9.15
N SER A 2 -3.32 -3.17 7.97
CA SER A 2 -2.56 -2.41 6.96
C SER A 2 -2.26 -0.98 7.38
N ASN A 3 -0.99 -0.62 7.31
CA ASN A 3 -0.48 0.73 7.53
C ASN A 3 -1.01 1.71 6.48
N LEU A 4 -1.20 1.28 5.21
CA LEU A 4 -1.78 2.14 4.18
C LEU A 4 -3.26 2.46 4.50
N VAL A 5 -4.04 1.48 4.95
CA VAL A 5 -5.43 1.69 5.37
C VAL A 5 -5.49 2.64 6.57
N ASP A 6 -4.59 2.47 7.55
CA ASP A 6 -4.49 3.37 8.69
C ASP A 6 -4.12 4.80 8.28
N LYS A 7 -3.20 4.96 7.31
CA LYS A 7 -2.87 6.26 6.72
C LYS A 7 -4.15 6.88 6.13
N LEU A 8 -4.85 6.19 5.22
CA LEU A 8 -6.09 6.68 4.60
C LEU A 8 -7.17 7.06 5.62
N GLY A 9 -7.35 6.27 6.67
CA GLY A 9 -8.30 6.55 7.74
C GLY A 9 -8.03 7.86 8.48
N ARG A 10 -6.78 8.34 8.51
CA ARG A 10 -6.44 9.65 9.08
C ARG A 10 -6.86 10.82 8.19
N PHE A 11 -6.88 10.64 6.86
CA PHE A 11 -7.34 11.67 5.92
C PHE A 11 -8.87 11.80 5.91
N SER A 12 -9.58 10.68 6.10
CA SER A 12 -11.05 10.67 6.06
C SER A 12 -11.71 11.36 7.26
N LYS A 13 -10.99 11.49 8.40
CA LYS A 13 -11.56 12.07 9.61
C LYS A 13 -11.61 13.60 9.50
N PRO A 14 -12.81 14.23 9.48
CA PRO A 14 -12.91 15.68 9.56
C PRO A 14 -12.32 16.13 10.90
N SER A 15 -11.47 17.15 10.89
CA SER A 15 -11.05 17.78 12.15
C SER A 15 -12.26 18.49 12.75
N PRO A 16 -12.68 18.18 13.99
CA PRO A 16 -13.77 18.93 14.61
C PRO A 16 -13.31 20.37 14.84
N GLN A 17 -13.81 21.29 14.03
CA GLN A 17 -13.80 22.72 14.35
C GLN A 17 -15.14 23.06 14.99
N MET A 18 -15.19 22.98 16.31
CA MET A 18 -16.25 23.60 17.10
C MET A 18 -15.64 24.76 17.89
N GLY A 19 -15.91 26.00 17.48
CA GLY A 19 -15.65 27.22 18.25
C GLY A 19 -14.88 28.34 17.50
N PHE A 20 -14.89 29.54 18.09
CA PHE A 20 -14.24 30.76 17.59
C PHE A 20 -12.73 30.86 17.91
N ARG A 21 -12.03 29.73 18.09
CA ARG A 21 -10.59 29.76 18.36
C ARG A 21 -9.81 29.98 17.06
N PRO A 22 -8.79 30.86 17.03
CA PRO A 22 -7.88 30.93 15.91
C PRO A 22 -7.24 29.55 15.77
N ALA A 23 -7.33 28.98 14.57
CA ALA A 23 -6.67 27.72 14.26
C ALA A 23 -5.16 27.96 14.43
N SER A 24 -4.58 27.52 15.55
CA SER A 24 -3.13 27.39 15.67
C SER A 24 -2.69 26.59 14.46
N ALA A 25 -1.84 27.17 13.61
CA ALA A 25 -1.45 26.64 12.30
C ALA A 25 -1.21 25.13 12.38
N LYS A 26 -2.26 24.37 12.08
CA LYS A 26 -2.21 22.91 12.11
C LYS A 26 -1.40 22.57 10.88
N SER A 27 -0.29 21.85 11.06
CA SER A 27 0.55 21.37 9.96
C SER A 27 -0.35 20.92 8.82
N VAL A 28 -0.19 21.51 7.63
CA VAL A 28 -1.00 21.18 6.45
C VAL A 28 -0.89 19.67 6.28
N THR A 29 -1.94 18.96 6.66
CA THR A 29 -2.04 17.53 6.36
C THR A 29 -2.11 17.44 4.85
N PRO A 30 -1.25 16.62 4.20
CA PRO A 30 -1.37 16.40 2.77
C PRO A 30 -2.82 16.07 2.42
N THR A 31 -3.30 16.52 1.27
CA THR A 31 -4.64 16.17 0.77
C THR A 31 -4.60 14.96 -0.17
N MET A 32 -3.40 14.46 -0.46
CA MET A 32 -3.13 13.42 -1.44
C MET A 32 -2.02 12.51 -0.91
N LEU A 33 -2.13 11.22 -1.21
CA LEU A 33 -1.09 10.22 -0.98
C LEU A 33 -0.45 9.84 -2.31
N LEU A 34 0.87 9.69 -2.34
CA LEU A 34 1.61 9.25 -3.51
C LEU A 34 1.97 7.77 -3.39
N ILE A 35 1.42 6.94 -4.28
CA ILE A 35 1.77 5.52 -4.39
C ILE A 35 2.64 5.33 -5.62
N ALA A 36 3.88 4.86 -5.43
CA ALA A 36 4.79 4.58 -6.55
C ALA A 36 4.62 3.16 -7.07
N GLY A 37 4.39 3.08 -8.38
CA GLY A 37 4.39 1.83 -9.12
C GLY A 37 5.80 1.32 -9.42
N MET A 38 6.07 0.05 -9.15
CA MET A 38 7.38 -0.57 -9.40
C MET A 38 7.25 -2.00 -9.93
N ARG A 39 8.29 -2.49 -10.61
CA ARG A 39 8.40 -3.90 -10.97
C ARG A 39 9.15 -4.64 -9.85
N GLY A 40 8.79 -5.90 -9.59
CA GLY A 40 9.28 -6.68 -8.45
C GLY A 40 10.77 -7.07 -8.48
N LYS A 41 11.57 -6.45 -9.36
CA LYS A 41 13.02 -6.66 -9.46
C LYS A 41 13.85 -5.42 -9.09
N ASP A 42 13.21 -4.28 -8.86
CA ASP A 42 13.87 -2.97 -8.79
C ASP A 42 14.16 -2.52 -7.34
N ILE A 43 14.89 -3.35 -6.57
CA ILE A 43 15.19 -3.08 -5.15
C ILE A 43 15.93 -1.75 -4.95
N LYS A 44 16.88 -1.43 -5.83
CA LYS A 44 17.64 -0.17 -5.77
C LYS A 44 16.76 1.05 -5.99
N GLU A 45 15.76 0.92 -6.85
CA GLU A 45 14.80 2.01 -7.09
C GLU A 45 13.90 2.18 -5.88
N ALA A 46 13.46 1.09 -5.25
CA ALA A 46 12.67 1.12 -4.02
C ALA A 46 13.38 1.89 -2.90
N GLU A 47 14.66 1.61 -2.65
CA GLU A 47 15.45 2.34 -1.65
C GLU A 47 15.60 3.84 -2.00
N ALA A 48 15.83 4.16 -3.27
CA ALA A 48 16.03 5.54 -3.71
C ALA A 48 14.77 6.41 -3.59
N ILE A 49 13.57 5.82 -3.71
CA ILE A 49 12.29 6.55 -3.69
C ILE A 49 11.58 6.50 -2.34
N ALA A 50 11.99 5.62 -1.41
CA ALA A 50 11.29 5.36 -0.15
C ALA A 50 11.02 6.63 0.70
N SER A 51 11.92 7.62 0.66
CA SER A 51 11.74 8.88 1.41
C SER A 51 10.71 9.85 0.80
N SER A 52 10.27 9.60 -0.43
CA SER A 52 9.51 10.57 -1.25
C SER A 52 8.09 10.12 -1.55
N ILE A 53 7.66 8.96 -1.05
CA ILE A 53 6.38 8.32 -1.38
C ILE A 53 5.67 7.85 -0.09
N ASP A 54 4.36 7.65 -0.18
CA ASP A 54 3.55 7.19 0.94
C ASP A 54 3.37 5.68 0.97
N ALA A 55 3.45 5.03 -0.18
CA ALA A 55 3.38 3.58 -0.35
C ALA A 55 4.04 3.14 -1.67
N GLY A 56 4.50 1.89 -1.73
CA GLY A 56 4.92 1.23 -2.96
C GLY A 56 3.87 0.22 -3.45
N LEU A 57 3.70 0.09 -4.77
CA LEU A 57 2.85 -0.91 -5.40
C LEU A 57 3.64 -1.70 -6.44
N ILE A 58 3.70 -3.02 -6.27
CA ILE A 58 4.40 -3.94 -7.17
C ILE A 58 3.41 -4.52 -8.19
N PHE A 59 3.65 -4.28 -9.48
CA PHE A 59 2.78 -4.79 -10.55
C PHE A 59 3.11 -6.20 -11.02
N GLU A 60 4.37 -6.59 -10.91
CA GLU A 60 4.88 -7.88 -11.39
C GLU A 60 5.84 -8.41 -10.35
N THR A 61 5.44 -9.42 -9.58
CA THR A 61 6.40 -10.21 -8.81
C THR A 61 7.14 -11.11 -9.78
N GLY A 62 8.36 -10.71 -10.18
CA GLY A 62 9.22 -11.57 -11.00
C GLY A 62 9.48 -12.92 -10.32
N GLU A 63 9.98 -13.90 -11.09
CA GLU A 63 10.41 -15.20 -10.56
C GLU A 63 11.38 -15.01 -9.36
N GLY A 64 11.00 -15.54 -8.19
CA GLY A 64 11.87 -15.56 -7.01
C GLY A 64 11.49 -14.67 -5.84
N GLY A 65 10.23 -14.22 -5.71
CA GLY A 65 9.68 -13.83 -4.39
C GLY A 65 10.43 -12.70 -3.68
N LYS A 66 10.94 -11.70 -4.41
CA LYS A 66 11.70 -10.57 -3.84
C LYS A 66 10.85 -9.54 -3.08
N LEU A 67 9.56 -9.81 -2.89
CA LEU A 67 8.65 -8.95 -2.13
C LEU A 67 9.24 -8.60 -0.77
N ARG A 68 9.80 -9.59 -0.07
CA ARG A 68 10.46 -9.39 1.23
C ARG A 68 11.66 -8.44 1.15
N GLN A 69 12.51 -8.58 0.13
CA GLN A 69 13.67 -7.70 -0.06
C GLN A 69 13.24 -6.26 -0.37
N ILE A 70 12.15 -6.09 -1.13
CA ILE A 70 11.57 -4.78 -1.43
C ILE A 70 10.95 -4.18 -0.16
N ALA A 71 10.18 -4.95 0.61
CA ALA A 71 9.62 -4.52 1.87
C ALA A 71 10.70 -4.09 2.87
N GLU A 72 11.78 -4.87 2.98
CA GLU A 72 12.94 -4.53 3.81
C GLU A 72 13.64 -3.24 3.33
N ALA A 73 13.84 -3.06 2.01
CA ALA A 73 14.43 -1.84 1.44
C ALA A 73 13.56 -0.59 1.63
N MET A 74 12.25 -0.76 1.67
CA MET A 74 11.27 0.31 1.88
C MET A 74 11.09 0.67 3.36
N GLY A 75 11.58 -0.17 4.28
CA GLY A 75 11.54 0.06 5.71
C GLY A 75 10.12 0.19 6.25
N ASN A 76 9.76 1.37 6.74
CA ASN A 76 8.44 1.64 7.33
C ASN A 76 7.37 2.08 6.31
N ILE A 77 7.71 2.13 5.02
CA ILE A 77 6.77 2.51 3.97
C ILE A 77 5.95 1.28 3.58
N PRO A 78 4.60 1.34 3.62
CA PRO A 78 3.76 0.20 3.24
C PRO A 78 3.99 -0.19 1.78
N VAL A 79 4.14 -1.49 1.55
CA VAL A 79 4.31 -2.07 0.21
C VAL A 79 3.13 -2.98 -0.08
N GLY A 80 2.53 -2.82 -1.25
CA GLY A 80 1.46 -3.69 -1.72
C GLY A 80 1.76 -4.33 -3.06
N VAL A 81 0.93 -5.29 -3.42
CA VAL A 81 1.04 -6.05 -4.67
C VAL A 81 -0.25 -5.91 -5.47
N PHE A 82 -0.11 -5.75 -6.78
CA PHE A 82 -1.21 -5.85 -7.72
C PHE A 82 -1.46 -7.32 -8.08
N CYS A 83 -2.64 -7.81 -7.74
CA CYS A 83 -3.13 -9.16 -7.99
C CYS A 83 -4.20 -9.10 -9.08
N GLY A 84 -3.77 -9.04 -10.34
CA GLY A 84 -4.66 -9.10 -11.50
C GLY A 84 -4.87 -10.54 -12.00
N GLU A 85 -5.66 -10.66 -13.07
CA GLU A 85 -5.84 -11.91 -13.82
C GLU A 85 -4.49 -12.55 -14.20
N GLY A 86 -4.26 -13.80 -13.75
CA GLY A 86 -3.02 -14.54 -14.00
C GLY A 86 -1.92 -14.34 -12.97
N SER A 87 -2.15 -13.57 -11.90
CA SER A 87 -1.24 -13.56 -10.75
C SER A 87 -1.31 -14.91 -10.02
N ASN A 88 -0.17 -15.61 -9.98
CA ASN A 88 -0.01 -16.87 -9.23
C ASN A 88 0.37 -16.63 -7.76
N LEU A 89 0.40 -15.39 -7.31
CA LEU A 89 0.87 -15.05 -5.97
C LEU A 89 -0.25 -15.28 -4.97
N GLU A 90 -0.05 -16.22 -4.05
CA GLU A 90 -1.02 -16.45 -2.98
C GLU A 90 -1.00 -15.28 -2.00
N VAL A 91 -2.18 -14.83 -1.60
CA VAL A 91 -2.31 -13.69 -0.67
C VAL A 91 -1.63 -13.98 0.68
N ALA A 92 -1.51 -15.25 1.06
CA ALA A 92 -0.74 -15.67 2.23
C ALA A 92 0.77 -15.44 2.08
N GLU A 93 1.33 -15.58 0.88
CA GLU A 93 2.74 -15.30 0.61
C GLU A 93 3.04 -13.80 0.69
N ILE A 94 2.08 -12.96 0.31
CA ILE A 94 2.19 -11.50 0.42
C ILE A 94 2.33 -11.10 1.89
N ASP A 95 1.46 -11.62 2.74
CA ASP A 95 1.47 -11.37 4.18
C ASP A 95 2.78 -11.87 4.82
N ALA A 96 3.18 -13.11 4.53
CA ALA A 96 4.42 -13.70 5.02
C ALA A 96 5.69 -12.94 4.58
N SER A 97 5.62 -12.23 3.47
CA SER A 97 6.74 -11.45 2.92
C SER A 97 6.79 -10.01 3.43
N GLY A 98 5.90 -9.61 4.35
CA GLY A 98 5.83 -8.24 4.87
C GLY A 98 5.06 -7.29 3.95
N GLY A 99 4.20 -7.82 3.09
CA GLY A 99 3.23 -7.02 2.35
C GLY A 99 2.19 -6.40 3.28
N ASP A 100 1.75 -5.19 2.94
CA ASP A 100 0.82 -4.40 3.74
C ASP A 100 -0.60 -4.41 3.15
N PHE A 101 -0.71 -4.44 1.82
CA PHE A 101 -1.99 -4.40 1.12
C PHE A 101 -1.95 -5.09 -0.24
N ILE A 102 -3.13 -5.40 -0.76
CA ILE A 102 -3.32 -5.91 -2.12
C ILE A 102 -4.21 -4.95 -2.92
N VAL A 103 -3.88 -4.81 -4.20
CA VAL A 103 -4.72 -4.14 -5.19
C VAL A 103 -5.19 -5.19 -6.19
N PHE A 104 -6.50 -5.33 -6.39
CA PHE A 104 -7.07 -6.38 -7.23
C PHE A 104 -8.06 -5.81 -8.24
N ASP A 105 -8.26 -6.53 -9.34
CA ASP A 105 -9.27 -6.18 -10.36
C ASP A 105 -10.61 -6.90 -10.09
N MET A 106 -11.65 -6.55 -10.86
CA MET A 106 -12.97 -7.19 -10.74
C MET A 106 -13.00 -8.68 -11.13
N LYS A 107 -11.93 -9.21 -11.73
CA LYS A 107 -11.85 -10.60 -12.17
C LYS A 107 -11.28 -11.51 -11.07
N MET A 108 -10.66 -10.94 -10.03
CA MET A 108 -10.08 -11.71 -8.94
C MET A 108 -11.17 -12.49 -8.17
N PRO A 109 -11.01 -13.82 -7.96
CA PRO A 109 -11.96 -14.60 -7.19
C PRO A 109 -12.07 -14.12 -5.74
N ILE A 110 -13.30 -13.97 -5.23
CA ILE A 110 -13.56 -13.52 -3.85
C ILE A 110 -12.86 -14.41 -2.81
N GLY A 111 -12.78 -15.73 -3.05
CA GLY A 111 -12.10 -16.67 -2.15
C GLY A 111 -10.61 -16.36 -1.96
N ALA A 112 -9.95 -15.74 -2.96
CA ALA A 112 -8.57 -15.31 -2.82
C ALA A 112 -8.41 -14.10 -1.88
N LEU A 113 -9.49 -13.39 -1.56
CA LEU A 113 -9.50 -12.20 -0.70
C LEU A 113 -9.83 -12.51 0.77
N GLU A 114 -9.92 -13.79 1.18
CA GLU A 114 -10.37 -14.18 2.53
C GLU A 114 -9.34 -13.95 3.66
N THR A 115 -8.24 -13.24 3.41
CA THR A 115 -7.24 -12.92 4.44
C THR A 115 -7.65 -11.70 5.29
N LYS A 116 -7.50 -11.79 6.62
CA LYS A 116 -7.96 -10.72 7.53
C LYS A 116 -6.97 -9.56 7.73
N GLU A 117 -5.70 -9.75 7.40
CA GLU A 117 -4.64 -8.86 7.92
C GLU A 117 -4.21 -7.76 6.94
N LEU A 118 -4.35 -8.01 5.63
CA LEU A 118 -3.95 -7.12 4.55
C LEU A 118 -5.04 -6.10 4.19
N GLY A 119 -4.60 -4.90 3.82
CA GLY A 119 -5.45 -3.89 3.19
C GLY A 119 -5.92 -4.35 1.82
N LYS A 120 -7.15 -4.01 1.44
CA LYS A 120 -7.77 -4.47 0.18
C LYS A 120 -8.26 -3.28 -0.61
N PHE A 121 -7.76 -3.15 -1.83
CA PHE A 121 -8.09 -2.06 -2.74
C PHE A 121 -8.56 -2.63 -4.07
N LEU A 122 -9.76 -2.23 -4.49
CA LEU A 122 -10.27 -2.56 -5.81
C LEU A 122 -9.75 -1.54 -6.83
N ALA A 123 -9.07 -2.00 -7.88
CA ALA A 123 -8.79 -1.21 -9.07
C ALA A 123 -10.08 -1.05 -9.89
N VAL A 124 -10.42 0.19 -10.23
CA VAL A 124 -11.58 0.56 -11.04
C VAL A 124 -11.05 1.33 -12.26
N GLU A 125 -11.44 0.89 -13.45
CA GLU A 125 -11.16 1.58 -14.74
C GLU A 125 -12.33 2.52 -15.13
#